data_AF-A0A354GF58-F1
#
_entry.id   AF-A0A354GF58-F1
#
_cell.length_a   1.000
_cell.length_b   1.000
_cell.length_c   1.000
_cell.angle_alpha   90.00
_cell.angle_beta   90.00
_cell.angle_gamma   90.00
#
_symmetry.space_group_name_H-M   'P 1'
#
loop_
_entity.id
_entity.type
_entity.pdbx_description
1 polymer ?
#
loop_
_entity_poly.entity_id
_entity_poly.type
_entity_poly.pdbx_seq_one_letter_code
_entity_poly.pdbx_strand_id
1 'polypeptide(L)'
;MSNGLKNSIDFLNKSTKKKNGFVAPENYFNDFNVKILNQENVSLPKQTPFKTPDAYFESLDEMLFKKIKDDQASMKKVIPLYKRLIKLLPKTAAVALLIIVGYMHTKTKSSIDFDTISTSEIENWYEDGYIDTSEDELIVAFDETDINFENEAFNSIILDYEDIEGYLDNIEESTIINEI
;
A
#
# COMPACT_ATOMS: atom_id res chain seq x y z
N MET A 1 32.79 30.84 -5.25
CA MET A 1 32.72 29.42 -5.71
C MET A 1 33.03 28.37 -4.63
N SER A 2 33.54 28.72 -3.43
CA SER A 2 33.99 27.73 -2.41
C SER A 2 32.88 27.10 -1.55
N ASN A 3 31.77 27.80 -1.29
CA ASN A 3 30.74 27.32 -0.37
C ASN A 3 29.96 26.09 -0.89
N GLY A 4 29.75 25.99 -2.20
CA GLY A 4 29.05 24.86 -2.81
C GLY A 4 29.84 23.54 -2.75
N LEU A 5 31.16 23.62 -2.92
CA LEU A 5 32.06 22.46 -2.83
C LEU A 5 32.08 21.86 -1.42
N LYS A 6 32.14 22.72 -0.39
CA LYS A 6 32.12 22.29 1.01
C LYS A 6 30.86 21.49 1.35
N ASN A 7 29.69 21.98 0.94
CA ASN A 7 28.41 21.32 1.18
C ASN A 7 28.31 19.95 0.48
N SER A 8 28.88 19.82 -0.72
CA SER A 8 28.90 18.57 -1.48
C SER A 8 29.82 17.52 -0.84
N ILE A 9 30.99 17.93 -0.36
CA ILE A 9 31.93 17.05 0.36
C ILE A 9 31.31 16.55 1.66
N ASP A 10 30.66 17.44 2.42
CA ASP A 10 29.97 17.08 3.67
C ASP A 10 28.82 16.09 3.43
N PHE A 11 28.05 16.28 2.34
CA PHE A 11 27.01 15.33 1.92
C PHE A 11 27.58 13.94 1.61
N LEU A 12 28.65 13.86 0.82
CA LEU A 12 29.28 12.59 0.45
C LEU A 12 29.86 11.84 1.65
N ASN A 13 30.50 12.55 2.58
CA ASN A 13 31.03 11.98 3.82
C ASN A 13 29.91 11.44 4.71
N LYS A 14 28.77 12.14 4.79
CA LYS A 14 27.59 11.70 5.53
C LYS A 14 26.96 10.46 4.90
N SER A 15 26.84 10.42 3.57
CA SER A 15 26.18 9.32 2.83
C SER A 15 27.00 8.02 2.85
N THR A 16 28.32 8.12 2.68
CA THR A 16 29.20 6.94 2.56
C THR A 16 29.72 6.40 3.90
N LYS A 17 29.51 7.13 5.01
CA LYS A 17 29.99 6.81 6.38
C LYS A 17 31.49 6.48 6.48
N LYS A 18 32.29 6.88 5.50
CA LYS A 18 33.74 6.67 5.45
C LYS A 18 34.42 7.99 5.13
N LYS A 19 35.44 8.36 5.90
CA LYS A 19 36.41 9.37 5.46
C LYS A 19 37.19 8.74 4.31
N ASN A 20 36.99 9.22 3.09
CA ASN A 20 37.75 8.76 1.94
C ASN A 20 39.23 9.14 2.13
N GLY A 21 40.10 8.15 2.31
CA GLY A 21 41.56 8.38 2.43
C GLY A 21 42.22 8.77 1.12
N PHE A 22 41.47 8.82 0.03
CA PHE A 22 41.94 9.19 -1.30
C PHE A 22 41.47 10.61 -1.61
N VAL A 23 42.38 11.56 -1.46
CA VAL A 23 42.19 12.95 -1.90
C VAL A 23 43.07 13.14 -3.13
N ALA A 24 42.45 13.53 -4.24
CA ALA A 24 43.21 13.93 -5.42
C ALA A 24 44.01 15.21 -5.09
N PRO A 25 45.28 15.33 -5.53
CA PRO A 25 46.05 16.55 -5.36
C PRO A 25 45.30 17.77 -5.92
N GLU A 26 45.61 18.94 -5.36
CA GLU A 26 45.06 20.19 -5.85
C GLU A 26 45.36 20.37 -7.35
N ASN A 27 44.36 20.80 -8.12
CA ASN A 27 44.41 20.96 -9.58
C ASN A 27 44.71 19.68 -10.40
N TYR A 28 44.61 18.47 -9.81
CA TYR A 28 44.86 17.21 -10.51
C TYR A 28 44.13 17.10 -11.86
N PHE A 29 42.82 17.39 -11.89
CA PHE A 29 42.01 17.28 -13.10
C PHE A 29 42.17 18.46 -14.06
N ASN A 30 42.45 19.65 -13.53
CA ASN A 30 42.68 20.85 -14.36
C ASN A 30 43.98 20.70 -15.16
N ASP A 31 45.02 20.16 -14.53
CA ASP A 31 46.33 19.99 -15.13
C ASP A 31 46.50 18.63 -15.82
N PHE A 32 45.51 17.74 -15.74
CA PHE A 32 45.59 16.38 -16.26
C PHE A 32 45.89 16.37 -17.76
N ASN A 33 45.11 17.15 -18.52
CA ASN A 33 45.28 17.25 -19.97
C ASN A 33 46.63 17.84 -20.33
N VAL A 34 47.08 18.86 -19.59
CA VAL A 34 48.40 19.50 -19.81
C VAL A 34 49.53 18.52 -19.52
N LYS A 35 49.44 17.72 -18.45
CA LYS A 35 50.44 16.72 -18.09
C LYS A 35 50.55 15.59 -19.12
N ILE A 36 49.41 15.11 -19.65
CA ILE A 36 49.40 14.05 -20.67
C ILE A 36 49.83 14.58 -22.04
N LEU A 37 49.40 15.78 -22.41
CA LEU A 37 49.78 16.37 -23.70
C LEU A 37 51.26 16.76 -23.72
N ASN A 38 51.83 17.21 -22.60
CA ASN A 38 53.26 17.50 -22.51
C ASN A 38 54.14 16.24 -22.35
N GLN A 39 53.53 15.04 -22.32
CA GLN A 39 54.24 13.75 -22.34
C GLN A 39 54.59 13.30 -23.77
N GLU A 40 54.85 14.23 -24.70
CA GLU A 40 55.23 13.92 -26.09
C GLU A 40 56.48 13.02 -26.22
N ASN A 41 57.30 12.93 -25.16
CA ASN A 41 58.50 12.09 -25.13
C ASN A 41 58.60 11.27 -23.84
N VAL A 42 57.59 10.44 -23.55
CA VAL A 42 57.81 9.33 -22.61
C VAL A 42 58.84 8.41 -23.25
N SER A 43 60.08 8.49 -22.77
CA SER A 43 61.14 7.52 -23.10
C SER A 43 60.74 6.17 -22.53
N LEU A 44 59.94 5.43 -23.29
CA LEU A 44 59.60 4.06 -22.97
C LEU A 44 60.89 3.25 -23.08
N PRO A 45 61.22 2.44 -22.07
CA PRO A 45 62.39 1.57 -22.16
C PRO A 45 62.25 0.69 -23.41
N LYS A 46 63.27 0.72 -24.28
CA LYS A 46 63.29 -0.07 -25.53
C LYS A 46 63.24 -1.58 -25.29
N GLN A 47 63.51 -1.99 -24.06
CA GLN A 47 63.45 -3.37 -23.64
C GLN A 47 62.10 -3.62 -22.98
N THR A 48 61.35 -4.60 -23.48
CA THR A 48 60.14 -5.07 -22.81
C THR A 48 60.58 -5.78 -21.53
N PRO A 49 60.27 -5.24 -20.33
CA PRO A 49 60.70 -5.86 -19.07
C PRO A 49 60.01 -7.20 -18.80
N PHE A 50 58.96 -7.49 -19.56
CA PHE A 50 58.20 -8.72 -19.48
C PHE A 50 58.47 -9.57 -20.71
N LYS A 51 59.07 -10.75 -20.48
CA LYS A 51 59.18 -11.80 -21.48
C LYS A 51 58.19 -12.90 -21.10
N THR A 52 57.43 -13.40 -22.06
CA THR A 52 56.59 -14.58 -21.85
C THR A 52 57.48 -15.82 -21.66
N PRO A 53 57.01 -16.84 -20.91
CA PRO A 53 57.67 -18.14 -20.88
C PRO A 53 57.85 -18.70 -22.29
N ASP A 54 58.89 -19.53 -22.47
CA ASP A 54 59.13 -20.22 -23.73
C ASP A 54 57.93 -21.13 -24.06
N ALA A 55 57.53 -21.18 -25.33
CA ALA A 55 56.37 -21.94 -25.82
C ALA A 55 55.01 -21.57 -25.17
N TYR A 56 54.87 -20.39 -24.55
CA TYR A 56 53.60 -19.93 -23.96
C TYR A 56 52.44 -19.98 -24.97
N PHE A 57 52.62 -19.41 -26.16
CA PHE A 57 51.58 -19.37 -27.18
C PHE A 57 51.37 -20.73 -27.87
N GLU A 58 52.39 -21.58 -27.91
CA GLU A 58 52.30 -22.92 -28.51
C GLU A 58 51.48 -23.89 -27.63
N SER A 59 51.55 -23.73 -26.30
CA SER A 59 50.81 -24.56 -25.33
C SER A 59 49.48 -23.96 -24.88
N LEU A 60 49.19 -22.71 -25.26
CA LEU A 60 48.00 -21.97 -24.83
C LEU A 60 46.71 -22.69 -25.22
N ASP A 61 46.62 -23.14 -26.48
CA ASP A 61 45.42 -23.79 -27.00
C ASP A 61 45.15 -25.11 -26.25
N GLU A 62 46.19 -25.92 -26.04
CA GLU A 62 46.07 -27.20 -25.32
C GLU A 62 45.64 -26.99 -23.87
N MET A 63 46.22 -26.00 -23.18
CA MET A 63 45.82 -25.64 -21.83
C MET A 63 44.36 -25.16 -21.77
N LEU A 64 43.93 -24.37 -22.75
CA LEU A 64 42.56 -23.86 -22.81
C LEU A 64 41.56 -25.01 -22.98
N PHE A 65 41.80 -25.92 -23.94
CA PHE A 65 40.94 -27.06 -24.17
C PHE A 65 40.89 -28.03 -22.99
N LYS A 66 42.03 -28.25 -22.32
CA LYS A 66 42.07 -29.08 -21.10
C LYS A 66 41.21 -28.48 -19.99
N LYS A 67 41.31 -27.17 -19.77
CA LYS A 67 40.55 -26.47 -18.73
C LYS A 67 39.04 -26.46 -19.01
N ILE A 68 38.64 -26.28 -20.28
CA ILE A 68 37.23 -26.34 -20.68
C ILE A 68 36.65 -27.76 -20.48
N LYS A 69 37.42 -28.82 -20.78
CA LYS A 69 36.99 -30.21 -20.58
C LYS A 69 36.87 -30.58 -19.10
N ASP A 70 37.79 -30.12 -18.25
CA ASP A 70 37.71 -30.35 -16.80
C ASP A 70 36.51 -29.63 -16.16
N ASP A 71 36.13 -28.45 -16.65
CA ASP A 71 34.89 -27.75 -16.25
C ASP A 71 33.62 -28.52 -16.66
N GLN A 72 33.64 -29.22 -17.80
CA GLN A 72 32.52 -30.07 -18.23
C GLN A 72 32.39 -31.34 -17.38
N ALA A 73 33.51 -31.91 -16.94
CA ALA A 73 33.52 -33.12 -16.11
C ALA A 73 33.05 -32.85 -14.67
N SER A 74 33.24 -31.63 -14.16
CA SER A 74 32.82 -31.21 -12.81
C SER A 74 31.45 -30.53 -12.76
N MET A 75 30.76 -30.37 -13.90
CA MET A 75 29.44 -29.75 -13.96
C MET A 75 28.40 -30.65 -13.27
N LYS A 76 28.20 -30.38 -11.98
CA LYS A 76 27.22 -31.06 -11.11
C LYS A 76 25.86 -31.07 -11.82
N LYS A 77 25.32 -32.27 -12.08
CA LYS A 77 24.06 -32.48 -12.82
C LYS A 77 22.95 -31.59 -12.27
N VAL A 78 22.65 -30.50 -12.96
CA VAL A 78 21.56 -29.60 -12.59
C VAL A 78 20.23 -30.22 -12.97
N ILE A 79 19.33 -30.35 -12.00
CA ILE A 79 17.97 -30.79 -12.25
C ILE A 79 17.13 -29.53 -12.50
N PRO A 80 16.45 -29.40 -13.64
CA PRO A 80 15.69 -28.20 -13.93
C PRO A 80 14.47 -28.11 -13.00
N LEU A 81 14.24 -26.91 -12.43
CA LEU A 81 13.21 -26.68 -11.40
C LEU A 81 11.79 -27.06 -11.85
N TYR A 82 11.48 -26.93 -13.14
CA TYR A 82 10.16 -27.24 -13.69
C TYR A 82 9.74 -28.69 -13.42
N LYS A 83 10.69 -29.64 -13.34
CA LYS A 83 10.39 -31.05 -13.04
C LYS A 83 9.87 -31.24 -11.62
N ARG A 84 10.32 -30.41 -10.67
CA ARG A 84 9.86 -30.43 -9.28
C ARG A 84 8.46 -29.80 -9.15
N LEU A 85 8.20 -28.75 -9.91
CA LEU A 85 6.88 -28.11 -10.01
C LEU A 85 5.84 -29.05 -10.61
N ILE A 86 6.15 -29.72 -11.74
CA ILE A 86 5.24 -30.67 -12.40
C ILE A 86 4.86 -31.85 -11.49
N LYS A 87 5.76 -32.30 -10.60
CA LYS A 87 5.46 -33.37 -9.62
C LYS A 87 4.46 -32.95 -8.53
N LEU A 88 4.28 -31.66 -8.28
CA LEU A 88 3.37 -31.12 -7.26
C LEU A 88 1.96 -30.79 -7.80
N LEU A 89 1.79 -30.78 -9.13
CA LEU A 89 0.52 -30.44 -9.79
C LEU A 89 -0.70 -31.32 -9.43
N PRO A 90 -0.61 -32.67 -9.27
CA PRO A 90 -1.82 -33.46 -9.12
C PRO A 90 -2.55 -33.22 -7.79
N LYS A 91 -1.88 -32.73 -6.74
CA LYS A 91 -2.50 -32.45 -5.44
C LYS A 91 -3.14 -31.07 -5.36
N THR A 92 -2.64 -30.09 -6.10
CA THR A 92 -3.14 -28.71 -6.05
C THR A 92 -4.36 -28.49 -6.96
N ALA A 93 -4.52 -29.29 -8.02
CA ALA A 93 -5.65 -29.19 -8.94
C ALA A 93 -7.01 -29.38 -8.24
N ALA A 94 -7.12 -30.35 -7.33
CA ALA A 94 -8.37 -30.58 -6.57
C ALA A 94 -8.73 -29.42 -5.64
N VAL A 95 -7.73 -28.83 -4.95
CA VAL A 95 -7.93 -27.67 -4.07
C VAL A 95 -8.33 -26.44 -4.88
N ALA A 96 -7.71 -26.22 -6.05
CA ALA A 96 -8.07 -25.12 -6.94
C ALA A 96 -9.51 -25.24 -7.45
N LEU A 97 -9.96 -26.45 -7.81
CA LEU A 97 -11.35 -26.69 -8.22
C LEU A 97 -12.33 -26.42 -7.07
N LEU A 98 -12.02 -26.81 -5.84
CA LEU A 98 -12.86 -26.52 -4.67
C LEU A 98 -12.96 -25.02 -4.38
N ILE A 99 -11.85 -24.28 -4.50
CA ILE A 99 -11.84 -22.82 -4.33
C ILE A 99 -12.67 -22.14 -5.42
N ILE A 100 -12.56 -22.58 -6.68
CA ILE A 100 -13.32 -22.02 -7.81
C ILE A 100 -14.82 -22.27 -7.64
N VAL A 101 -15.21 -23.50 -7.28
CA VAL A 101 -16.62 -23.86 -7.04
C VAL A 101 -17.18 -23.13 -5.83
N GLY A 102 -16.41 -23.04 -4.73
CA GLY A 102 -16.79 -22.27 -3.54
C GLY A 102 -16.96 -20.77 -3.85
N TYR A 103 -16.05 -20.18 -4.61
CA TYR A 103 -16.14 -18.78 -5.03
C TYR A 103 -17.32 -18.51 -5.97
N MET A 104 -17.67 -19.45 -6.85
CA MET A 104 -18.88 -19.34 -7.69
C MET A 104 -20.16 -19.43 -6.85
N HIS A 105 -20.20 -20.29 -5.83
CA HIS A 105 -21.38 -20.48 -4.98
C HIS A 105 -21.72 -19.23 -4.16
N THR A 106 -20.72 -18.45 -3.73
CA THR A 106 -20.93 -17.23 -2.91
C THR A 106 -21.37 -15.99 -3.71
N LYS A 107 -21.64 -16.12 -5.03
CA LYS A 107 -22.04 -14.99 -5.89
C LYS A 107 -23.56 -14.82 -6.03
N THR A 108 -24.38 -15.36 -5.14
CA THR A 108 -25.77 -14.91 -4.98
C THR A 108 -25.77 -13.60 -4.20
N LYS A 109 -25.47 -12.49 -4.87
CA LYS A 109 -25.72 -11.16 -4.31
C LYS A 109 -27.22 -10.90 -4.42
N SER A 110 -27.96 -11.18 -3.36
CA SER A 110 -29.23 -10.49 -3.13
C SER A 110 -28.89 -9.02 -2.92
N SER A 111 -29.25 -8.16 -3.88
CA SER A 111 -29.28 -6.73 -3.63
C SER A 111 -30.29 -6.49 -2.51
N ILE A 112 -29.82 -5.94 -1.39
CA ILE A 112 -30.72 -5.47 -0.34
C ILE A 112 -31.42 -4.26 -0.94
N ASP A 113 -32.72 -4.40 -1.16
CA ASP A 113 -33.58 -3.35 -1.68
C ASP A 113 -34.59 -2.98 -0.60
N PHE A 114 -34.59 -1.71 -0.20
CA PHE A 114 -35.42 -1.24 0.92
C PHE A 114 -36.92 -1.29 0.60
N ASP A 115 -37.27 -1.35 -0.69
CA ASP A 115 -38.63 -1.52 -1.19
C ASP A 115 -39.24 -2.89 -0.82
N THR A 116 -38.42 -3.84 -0.34
CA THR A 116 -38.88 -5.17 0.08
C THR A 116 -39.28 -5.25 1.55
N ILE A 117 -39.03 -4.21 2.34
CA ILE A 117 -39.38 -4.17 3.76
C ILE A 117 -40.84 -3.70 3.89
N SER A 118 -41.67 -4.51 4.55
CA SER A 118 -43.07 -4.17 4.81
C SER A 118 -43.22 -3.27 6.05
N THR A 119 -44.29 -2.47 6.11
CA THR A 119 -44.59 -1.63 7.29
C THR A 119 -44.77 -2.46 8.56
N SER A 120 -45.32 -3.68 8.44
CA SER A 120 -45.46 -4.60 9.57
C SER A 120 -44.11 -5.10 10.11
N GLU A 121 -43.09 -5.25 9.26
CA GLU A 121 -41.76 -5.63 9.73
C GLU A 121 -41.08 -4.48 10.48
N ILE A 122 -41.26 -3.24 9.99
CA ILE A 122 -40.76 -2.04 10.67
C ILE A 122 -41.43 -1.87 12.04
N GLU A 123 -42.74 -2.06 12.11
CA GLU A 123 -43.51 -2.00 13.36
C GLU A 123 -43.03 -3.05 14.36
N ASN A 124 -42.85 -4.31 13.93
CA ASN A 124 -42.29 -5.35 14.79
C ASN A 124 -40.88 -5.01 15.28
N TRP A 125 -40.03 -4.37 14.45
CA TRP A 125 -38.70 -3.95 14.87
C TRP A 125 -38.71 -2.84 15.91
N TYR A 126 -39.69 -1.93 15.82
CA TYR A 126 -39.92 -0.90 16.82
C TYR A 126 -40.42 -1.51 18.13
N GLU A 127 -41.41 -2.40 18.08
CA GLU A 127 -41.96 -3.07 19.27
C GLU A 127 -40.93 -3.96 19.98
N ASP A 128 -40.09 -4.67 19.22
CA ASP A 128 -39.02 -5.51 19.77
C ASP A 128 -37.82 -4.68 20.30
N GLY A 129 -37.84 -3.35 20.12
CA GLY A 129 -36.79 -2.44 20.59
C GLY A 129 -35.50 -2.48 19.78
N TYR A 130 -35.56 -2.92 18.52
CA TYR A 130 -34.42 -2.86 17.59
C TYR A 130 -34.22 -1.47 16.98
N ILE A 131 -35.25 -0.62 17.05
CA ILE A 131 -35.23 0.77 16.60
C ILE A 131 -35.38 1.66 17.85
N ASP A 132 -34.36 2.47 18.12
CA ASP A 132 -34.40 3.50 19.16
C ASP A 132 -34.65 4.84 18.46
N THR A 133 -35.77 5.50 18.76
CA THR A 133 -36.13 6.81 18.21
C THR A 133 -36.22 7.81 19.34
N SER A 134 -35.54 8.95 19.19
CA SER A 134 -35.77 10.08 20.08
C SER A 134 -37.01 10.88 19.67
N GLU A 135 -37.60 11.59 20.62
CA GLU A 135 -38.75 12.48 20.37
C GLU A 135 -38.40 13.55 19.31
N ASP A 136 -37.17 14.08 19.35
CA ASP A 136 -36.66 15.04 18.37
C ASP A 136 -36.59 14.46 16.95
N GLU A 137 -36.22 13.18 16.81
CA GLU A 137 -36.15 12.50 15.51
C GLU A 137 -37.54 12.24 14.92
N LEU A 138 -38.52 11.94 15.77
CA LEU A 138 -39.91 11.77 15.34
C LEU A 138 -40.51 13.10 14.88
N ILE A 139 -40.24 14.21 15.58
CA ILE A 139 -40.72 15.54 15.20
C ILE A 139 -40.20 15.95 13.82
N VAL A 140 -38.96 15.60 13.46
CA VAL A 140 -38.40 15.88 12.12
C VAL A 140 -39.01 14.99 11.03
N ALA A 141 -39.50 13.80 11.40
CA ALA A 141 -40.10 12.85 10.46
C ALA A 141 -41.54 13.22 10.07
N PHE A 142 -42.25 13.98 10.91
CA PHE A 142 -43.58 14.50 10.61
C PHE A 142 -43.50 15.89 9.98
N ASP A 143 -44.20 16.11 8.86
CA ASP A 143 -44.42 17.46 8.33
C ASP A 143 -45.68 18.06 8.98
N GLU A 144 -45.77 19.40 9.06
CA GLU A 144 -46.95 20.10 9.59
C GLU A 144 -48.24 19.71 8.83
N THR A 145 -48.09 19.24 7.59
CA THR A 145 -49.17 18.77 6.73
C THR A 145 -49.64 17.34 7.01
N ASP A 146 -48.85 16.54 7.73
CA ASP A 146 -49.21 15.17 8.13
C ASP A 146 -50.06 15.15 9.41
N ILE A 147 -50.02 16.22 10.21
CA ILE A 147 -50.78 16.35 11.45
C ILE A 147 -52.19 16.85 11.16
N ASN A 148 -53.14 15.91 11.04
CA ASN A 148 -54.56 16.26 10.87
C ASN A 148 -55.22 16.53 12.23
N PHE A 149 -55.21 17.79 12.67
CA PHE A 149 -55.89 18.25 13.89
C PHE A 149 -57.41 18.12 13.85
N GLU A 150 -58.02 17.87 12.69
CA GLU A 150 -59.47 17.62 12.57
C GLU A 150 -59.84 16.15 12.81
N ASN A 151 -58.87 15.27 13.10
CA ASN A 151 -59.12 13.87 13.41
C ASN A 151 -59.84 13.70 14.76
N GLU A 152 -60.83 12.80 14.82
CA GLU A 152 -61.58 12.45 16.03
C GLU A 152 -60.69 12.05 17.22
N ALA A 153 -59.49 11.49 16.95
CA ALA A 153 -58.52 11.16 17.98
C ALA A 153 -58.06 12.39 18.78
N PHE A 154 -57.79 13.52 18.12
CA PHE A 154 -57.40 14.77 18.79
C PHE A 154 -58.60 15.47 19.46
N ASN A 155 -59.79 15.37 18.87
CA ASN A 155 -61.02 15.89 19.49
C ASN A 155 -61.45 15.12 20.75
N SER A 156 -60.97 13.89 20.94
CA SER A 156 -61.23 13.09 22.14
C SER A 156 -60.33 13.45 23.32
N ILE A 157 -59.29 14.26 23.10
CA ILE A 157 -58.42 14.79 24.16
C ILE A 157 -59.14 15.96 24.81
N ILE A 158 -59.91 15.66 25.87
CA ILE A 158 -60.52 16.68 26.72
C ILE A 158 -59.43 17.18 27.65
N LEU A 159 -58.79 18.29 27.29
CA LEU A 159 -57.85 18.98 28.16
C LEU A 159 -58.63 19.73 29.24
N ASP A 160 -58.62 19.24 30.47
CA ASP A 160 -59.18 19.98 31.59
C ASP A 160 -58.16 20.97 32.18
N TYR A 161 -58.64 21.86 33.06
CA TYR A 161 -57.80 22.90 33.65
C TYR A 161 -56.67 22.32 34.53
N GLU A 162 -56.91 21.18 35.17
CA GLU A 162 -55.98 20.56 36.13
C GLU A 162 -54.86 19.82 35.37
N ASP A 163 -55.18 19.21 34.23
CA ASP A 163 -54.22 18.64 33.29
C ASP A 163 -53.29 19.73 32.70
N ILE A 164 -53.85 20.88 32.33
CA ILE A 164 -53.08 22.00 31.79
C ILE A 164 -52.22 22.66 32.89
N GLU A 165 -52.77 22.86 34.08
CA GLU A 165 -52.04 23.43 35.22
C GLU A 165 -50.89 22.52 35.64
N GLY A 166 -51.12 21.20 35.71
CA GLY A 166 -50.07 20.22 36.00
C GLY A 166 -48.97 20.18 34.94
N TYR A 167 -49.29 20.35 33.67
CA TYR A 167 -48.28 20.45 32.61
C TYR A 167 -47.46 21.75 32.71
N LEU A 168 -48.12 22.88 32.91
CA LEU A 168 -47.47 24.19 33.02
C LEU A 168 -46.56 24.29 34.25
N ASP A 169 -46.93 23.66 35.36
CA ASP A 169 -46.11 23.62 36.58
C ASP A 169 -44.86 22.74 36.44
N ASN A 170 -44.88 21.77 35.52
CA ASN A 170 -43.76 20.86 35.27
C ASN A 170 -42.85 21.31 34.11
N ILE A 171 -43.22 22.37 33.39
CA ILE A 171 -42.36 22.98 32.37
C ILE A 171 -41.35 23.91 33.04
N GLU A 172 -40.07 23.78 32.66
CA GLU A 172 -39.06 24.76 33.06
C GLU A 172 -39.33 26.13 32.41
N GLU A 173 -39.32 27.19 33.21
CA GLU A 173 -39.68 28.57 32.81
C GLU A 173 -38.85 29.10 31.62
N SER A 174 -37.66 28.54 31.37
CA SER A 174 -36.81 28.86 30.23
C SER A 174 -37.34 28.38 28.87
N THR A 175 -38.23 27.40 28.84
CA THR A 175 -38.79 26.84 27.60
C THR A 175 -39.91 27.73 27.07
N ILE A 176 -40.69 28.35 27.97
CA ILE A 176 -41.83 29.22 27.64
C ILE A 176 -41.41 30.49 26.88
N ILE A 177 -40.23 31.03 27.16
CA ILE A 177 -39.75 32.29 26.57
C ILE A 177 -39.28 32.09 25.11
N ASN A 178 -39.00 30.84 24.69
CA ASN A 178 -38.51 30.54 23.34
C ASN A 178 -39.63 30.16 22.34
N GLU A 179 -40.88 29.98 22.80
CA GLU A 179 -42.03 29.62 21.95
C GLU A 179 -43.00 30.80 21.66
N ILE A 180 -42.67 32.03 22.06
CA ILE A 180 -43.35 33.27 21.61
C ILE A 180 -42.53 33.92 20.49
#